data_AF-A0A4Q8M9C7-F1
#
_entry.id   AF-A0A4Q8M9C7-F1
#
_cell.length_a   1.000
_cell.length_b   1.000
_cell.length_c   1.000
_cell.angle_alpha   90.00
_cell.angle_beta   90.00
_cell.angle_gamma   90.00
#
_symmetry.space_group_name_H-M   'P 1'
#
loop_
_entity.id
_entity.type
_entity.pdbx_description
1 polymer ?
#
loop_
_entity_poly.entity_id
_entity_poly.type
_entity_poly.pdbx_seq_one_letter_code
_entity_poly.pdbx_strand_id
1 'polypeptide(L)'
;MTEKNTLNLDAIAQAKAKLAEELRKLEAQEVELRQQEATDAFSNVIKLLQTYGSHFNAKQKAEIAVLTGASEPRAKKSAGSSTRGTTVAPKYWLPHTGETWTGRGRTPKAFAAWEGTAAYNEWKARHPKDKFPAYPG
;
A
#
# COMPACT_ATOMS: atom_id res chain seq x y z
N MET A 1 -22.78 -60.52 -8.15
CA MET A 1 -23.07 -59.14 -8.60
C MET A 1 -22.04 -58.12 -8.12
N THR A 2 -21.23 -58.44 -7.11
CA THR A 2 -20.24 -57.55 -6.50
C THR A 2 -18.97 -57.34 -7.34
N GLU A 3 -18.39 -58.40 -7.93
CA GLU A 3 -17.12 -58.30 -8.69
C GLU A 3 -17.21 -57.46 -9.98
N LYS A 4 -18.34 -57.56 -10.71
CA LYS A 4 -18.56 -56.70 -11.89
C LYS A 4 -18.69 -55.23 -11.50
N ASN A 5 -19.22 -54.95 -10.31
CA ASN A 5 -19.39 -53.58 -9.83
C ASN A 5 -18.06 -52.98 -9.36
N THR A 6 -17.19 -53.78 -8.73
CA THR A 6 -15.84 -53.33 -8.34
C THR A 6 -14.96 -53.05 -9.56
N LEU A 7 -14.97 -53.93 -10.58
CA LEU A 7 -14.24 -53.71 -11.84
C LEU A 7 -14.68 -52.42 -12.55
N ASN A 8 -15.97 -52.08 -12.50
CA ASN A 8 -16.48 -50.81 -13.04
C ASN A 8 -15.99 -49.59 -12.23
N LEU A 9 -15.90 -49.69 -10.91
CA LEU A 9 -15.39 -48.61 -10.06
C LEU A 9 -13.90 -48.35 -10.29
N ASP A 10 -13.10 -49.41 -10.43
CA ASP A 10 -11.67 -49.32 -10.74
C ASP A 10 -11.44 -48.69 -12.12
N ALA A 11 -12.23 -49.08 -13.14
CA ALA A 11 -12.18 -48.46 -14.47
C ALA A 11 -12.51 -46.96 -14.43
N ILE A 12 -13.51 -46.56 -13.63
CA ILE A 12 -13.84 -45.15 -13.40
C ILE A 12 -12.70 -44.42 -12.67
N ALA A 13 -12.08 -45.05 -11.68
CA ALA A 13 -10.94 -44.46 -10.96
C ALA A 13 -9.73 -44.26 -11.89
N GLN A 14 -9.41 -45.23 -12.74
CA GLN A 14 -8.36 -45.12 -13.75
C GLN A 14 -8.66 -44.03 -14.78
N ALA A 15 -9.90 -43.92 -15.25
CA ALA A 15 -10.31 -42.86 -16.16
C ALA A 15 -10.15 -41.47 -15.51
N LYS A 16 -10.53 -41.31 -14.24
CA LYS A 16 -10.33 -40.07 -13.49
C LYS A 16 -8.86 -39.73 -13.29
N ALA A 17 -8.02 -40.72 -13.00
CA ALA A 17 -6.58 -40.52 -12.84
C ALA A 17 -5.94 -40.04 -14.16
N LYS A 18 -6.31 -40.65 -15.29
CA LYS A 18 -5.82 -40.24 -16.60
C LYS A 18 -6.25 -38.81 -16.95
N LEU A 19 -7.50 -38.44 -16.71
CA LEU A 19 -7.99 -37.07 -16.92
C LEU A 19 -7.25 -36.05 -16.04
N ALA A 20 -6.94 -36.41 -14.79
CA ALA A 20 -6.18 -35.54 -13.90
C ALA A 20 -4.74 -35.33 -14.38
N GLU A 21 -4.10 -36.34 -14.95
CA GLU A 21 -2.78 -36.20 -15.57
C GLU A 21 -2.82 -35.32 -16.83
N GLU A 22 -3.84 -35.48 -17.67
CA GLU A 22 -4.04 -34.62 -18.85
C GLU A 22 -4.28 -33.16 -18.46
N LEU A 23 -5.09 -32.91 -17.42
CA LEU A 23 -5.29 -31.57 -16.87
C LEU A 23 -3.97 -30.95 -16.39
N ARG A 24 -3.17 -31.69 -15.62
CA ARG A 24 -1.87 -31.19 -15.15
C ARG A 24 -0.92 -30.84 -16.30
N LYS A 25 -0.93 -31.63 -17.38
CA LYS A 25 -0.11 -31.34 -18.57
C LYS A 25 -0.60 -30.07 -19.27
N LEU A 26 -1.91 -29.90 -19.42
CA LEU A 26 -2.49 -28.70 -20.02
C LEU A 26 -2.21 -27.45 -19.18
N GLU A 27 -2.33 -27.53 -17.85
CA GLU A 27 -1.99 -26.44 -16.94
C GLU A 27 -0.50 -26.06 -17.04
N ALA A 28 0.39 -27.05 -17.10
CA ALA A 28 1.81 -26.81 -17.28
C ALA A 28 2.12 -26.12 -18.63
N GLN A 29 1.46 -26.56 -19.71
CA GLN A 29 1.58 -25.94 -21.03
C GLN A 29 1.03 -24.51 -21.05
N GLU A 30 -0.09 -24.24 -20.37
CA GLU A 30 -0.66 -22.90 -20.25
C GLU A 30 0.32 -21.94 -19.55
N VAL A 31 0.94 -22.39 -18.46
CA VAL A 31 1.93 -21.59 -17.72
C VAL A 31 3.16 -21.32 -18.58
N GLU A 32 3.67 -22.34 -19.28
CA GLU A 32 4.83 -22.19 -20.17
C GLU A 32 4.53 -21.21 -21.31
N LEU A 33 3.39 -21.35 -21.97
CA LEU A 33 2.98 -20.47 -23.06
C LEU A 33 2.79 -19.04 -22.56
N ARG A 34 2.13 -18.84 -21.42
CA ARG A 34 1.99 -17.52 -20.79
C ARG A 34 3.34 -16.88 -20.47
N GLN A 35 4.31 -17.67 -20.03
CA GLN A 35 5.66 -17.18 -19.74
C GLN A 35 6.43 -16.80 -21.02
N GLN A 36 6.26 -17.57 -22.10
CA GLN A 36 6.81 -17.25 -23.42
C GLN A 36 6.19 -15.96 -23.96
N GLU A 37 4.86 -15.86 -23.97
CA GLU A 37 4.13 -14.66 -24.38
C GLU A 37 4.55 -13.43 -23.57
N ALA A 38 4.76 -13.58 -22.25
CA ALA A 38 5.26 -12.50 -21.40
C ALA A 38 6.69 -12.05 -21.79
N THR A 39 7.54 -12.97 -22.19
CA THR A 39 8.93 -12.69 -22.62
C THR A 39 8.95 -11.94 -23.96
N ASP A 40 8.10 -12.33 -24.89
CA ASP A 40 7.94 -11.66 -26.18
C ASP A 40 7.33 -10.26 -26.00
N ALA A 41 6.30 -10.15 -25.16
CA ALA A 41 5.69 -8.87 -24.81
C ALA A 41 6.71 -7.92 -24.15
N PHE A 42 7.54 -8.43 -23.24
CA PHE A 42 8.62 -7.65 -22.61
C PHE A 42 9.60 -7.11 -23.66
N SER A 43 10.04 -7.96 -24.60
CA SER A 43 10.94 -7.57 -25.68
C SER A 43 10.33 -6.46 -26.55
N ASN A 44 9.03 -6.55 -26.84
CA ASN A 44 8.31 -5.51 -27.58
C ASN A 44 8.22 -4.19 -26.80
N VAL A 45 7.92 -4.24 -25.50
CA VAL A 45 7.91 -3.06 -24.63
C VAL A 45 9.27 -2.38 -24.64
N ILE A 46 10.37 -3.11 -24.44
CA ILE A 46 11.72 -2.53 -24.48
C ILE A 46 12.01 -1.87 -25.83
N LYS A 47 11.67 -2.51 -26.94
CA LYS A 47 11.85 -1.95 -28.28
C LYS A 47 11.08 -0.63 -28.46
N LEU A 48 9.83 -0.57 -27.99
CA LEU A 48 9.01 0.65 -28.02
C LEU A 48 9.60 1.76 -27.15
N LEU A 49 10.05 1.42 -25.94
CA LEU A 49 10.70 2.36 -25.03
C LEU A 49 12.02 2.91 -25.60
N GLN A 50 12.82 2.07 -26.28
CA GLN A 50 14.05 2.51 -26.92
C GLN A 50 13.78 3.41 -28.13
N THR A 51 12.76 3.10 -28.92
CA THR A 51 12.44 3.84 -30.15
C THR A 51 11.81 5.20 -29.84
N TYR A 52 10.89 5.25 -28.88
CA TYR A 52 10.06 6.43 -28.62
C TYR A 52 10.27 7.07 -27.24
N GLY A 53 11.05 6.47 -26.34
CA GLY A 53 11.20 6.93 -24.97
C GLY A 53 11.83 8.31 -24.80
N SER A 54 12.54 8.81 -25.83
CA SER A 54 13.04 10.19 -25.90
C SER A 54 11.90 11.21 -26.08
N HIS A 55 10.81 10.81 -26.73
CA HIS A 55 9.64 11.66 -26.99
C HIS A 55 8.64 11.69 -25.84
N PHE A 56 8.77 10.79 -24.85
CA PHE A 56 7.87 10.74 -23.72
C PHE A 56 8.09 11.91 -22.77
N ASN A 57 7.00 12.54 -22.36
CA ASN A 57 7.03 13.58 -21.33
C ASN A 57 7.17 12.98 -19.92
N ALA A 58 7.43 13.84 -18.93
CA ALA A 58 7.63 13.41 -17.55
C ALA A 58 6.44 12.64 -16.96
N LYS A 59 5.20 12.99 -17.35
CA LYS A 59 3.98 12.30 -16.90
C LYS A 59 3.93 10.87 -17.44
N GLN A 60 4.20 10.67 -18.72
CA GLN A 60 4.21 9.35 -19.37
C GLN A 60 5.30 8.44 -18.77
N LYS A 61 6.49 8.98 -18.51
CA LYS A 61 7.57 8.21 -17.85
C LYS A 61 7.21 7.82 -16.41
N ALA A 62 6.56 8.71 -15.66
CA ALA A 62 6.09 8.42 -14.32
C ALA A 62 4.98 7.35 -14.31
N GLU A 63 4.07 7.38 -15.28
CA GLU A 63 3.02 6.37 -15.43
C GLU A 63 3.60 4.99 -15.72
N ILE A 64 4.58 4.89 -16.64
CA ILE A 64 5.32 3.65 -16.89
C ILE A 64 6.02 3.16 -15.61
N ALA A 65 6.66 4.04 -14.86
CA ALA A 65 7.32 3.68 -13.60
C ALA A 65 6.35 3.18 -12.52
N VAL A 66 5.12 3.70 -12.49
CA VAL A 66 4.06 3.19 -11.59
C VAL A 66 3.61 1.81 -12.04
N LEU A 67 3.38 1.60 -13.34
CA LEU A 67 2.95 0.32 -13.90
C LEU A 67 3.99 -0.79 -13.72
N THR A 68 5.29 -0.46 -13.73
CA THR A 68 6.37 -1.42 -13.49
C THR A 68 6.69 -1.62 -12.01
N GLY A 69 5.98 -0.93 -11.10
CA GLY A 69 6.28 -0.97 -9.66
C GLY A 69 7.62 -0.32 -9.27
N ALA A 70 8.29 0.36 -10.20
CA ALA A 70 9.53 1.08 -9.97
C ALA A 70 9.32 2.42 -9.24
N SER A 71 8.09 2.92 -9.20
CA SER A 71 7.72 4.01 -8.29
C SER A 71 7.57 3.45 -6.88
N GLU A 72 8.55 3.68 -6.01
CA GLU A 72 8.32 3.60 -4.56
C GLU A 72 7.03 4.37 -4.23
N PRO A 73 6.24 3.94 -3.22
CA PRO A 73 5.19 4.78 -2.68
C PRO A 73 5.90 5.99 -2.08
N ARG A 74 6.11 7.03 -2.88
CA ARG A 74 6.47 8.35 -2.39
C ARG A 74 5.29 8.71 -1.53
N ALA A 75 5.45 8.46 -0.22
CA ALA A 75 4.48 8.76 0.81
C ALA A 75 3.87 10.08 0.40
N LYS A 76 2.56 10.06 0.12
CA LYS A 76 1.79 11.22 -0.33
C LYS A 76 2.21 12.36 0.57
N LYS A 77 3.11 13.23 0.10
CA LYS A 77 3.34 14.53 0.71
C LYS A 77 2.04 15.22 0.40
N SER A 78 1.14 15.12 1.37
CA SER A 78 -0.09 15.86 1.45
C SER A 78 0.22 17.26 0.96
N ALA A 79 -0.38 17.61 -0.17
CA ALA A 79 -0.48 18.99 -0.61
C ALA A 79 -1.10 19.74 0.56
N GLY A 80 -0.27 20.54 1.24
CA GLY A 80 -0.62 21.08 2.54
C GLY A 80 0.47 21.99 3.07
N SER A 81 0.40 23.25 2.63
CA SER A 81 0.96 24.43 3.29
C SER A 81 2.46 24.72 3.07
N SER A 82 2.69 25.63 2.11
CA SER A 82 3.21 26.98 2.38
C SER A 82 4.24 27.17 3.51
N THR A 83 5.34 27.80 3.11
CA THR A 83 6.23 28.68 3.87
C THR A 83 7.46 28.04 4.53
N ARG A 84 8.56 28.15 3.79
CA ARG A 84 9.93 28.32 4.28
C ARG A 84 9.98 29.51 5.25
N GLY A 85 10.20 29.27 6.55
CA GLY A 85 10.44 30.34 7.53
C GLY A 85 10.30 29.94 8.99
N THR A 86 11.45 29.66 9.63
CA THR A 86 11.71 29.54 11.08
C THR A 86 10.94 28.44 11.82
N THR A 87 11.63 27.33 12.11
CA THR A 87 11.21 26.31 13.07
C THR A 87 11.08 26.95 14.46
N VAL A 88 9.86 27.37 14.82
CA VAL A 88 9.56 27.89 16.16
C VAL A 88 9.51 26.70 17.12
N ALA A 89 10.16 26.83 18.28
CA ALA A 89 10.13 25.81 19.32
C ALA A 89 8.68 25.44 19.69
N PRO A 90 8.37 24.17 19.98
CA PRO A 90 7.03 23.79 20.39
C PRO A 90 6.64 24.46 21.71
N LYS A 91 5.41 24.98 21.77
CA LYS A 91 4.87 25.64 22.96
C LYS A 91 4.10 24.66 23.84
N TYR A 92 3.38 23.74 23.21
CA TYR A 92 2.50 22.79 23.87
C TYR A 92 2.88 21.36 23.54
N TRP A 93 2.59 20.45 24.46
CA TRP A 93 2.87 19.03 24.34
C TRP A 93 1.79 18.19 24.99
N LEU A 94 1.51 17.03 24.40
CA LEU A 94 0.58 16.06 24.95
C LEU A 94 1.35 14.88 25.55
N PRO A 95 1.22 14.63 26.87
CA PRO A 95 2.00 13.59 27.54
C PRO A 95 1.66 12.17 27.11
N HIS A 96 0.49 11.95 26.52
CA HIS A 96 0.01 10.63 26.12
C HIS A 96 0.38 10.25 24.68
N THR A 97 0.42 11.22 23.75
CA THR A 97 0.74 10.99 22.33
C THR A 97 2.14 11.44 21.93
N GLY A 98 2.82 12.21 22.79
CA GLY A 98 4.11 12.81 22.46
C GLY A 98 4.02 13.95 21.45
N GLU A 99 2.81 14.34 21.02
CA GLU A 99 2.63 15.33 19.96
C GLU A 99 2.91 16.73 20.47
N THR A 100 3.71 17.49 19.72
CA THR A 100 4.12 18.84 20.06
C THR A 100 3.48 19.86 19.12
N TRP A 101 3.03 21.01 19.64
CA TRP A 101 2.45 22.07 18.83
C TRP A 101 3.02 23.44 19.20
N THR A 102 3.39 24.22 18.19
CA THR A 102 3.95 25.57 18.36
C THR A 102 2.91 26.61 18.81
N GLY A 103 1.63 26.23 18.87
CA GLY A 103 0.52 27.14 19.19
C GLY A 103 0.19 28.12 18.06
N ARG A 104 0.77 27.94 16.87
CA ARG A 104 0.46 28.71 15.66
C ARG A 104 -0.27 27.84 14.64
N GLY A 105 -1.14 28.46 13.85
CA GLY A 105 -1.91 27.79 12.80
C GLY A 105 -3.09 26.97 13.33
N ARG A 106 -3.59 26.03 12.52
CA ARG A 106 -4.71 25.16 12.88
C ARG A 106 -4.31 24.16 13.95
N THR A 107 -5.14 23.99 14.97
CA THR A 107 -4.95 22.98 16.01
C THR A 107 -4.81 21.58 15.39
N PRO A 108 -3.74 20.82 15.74
CA PRO A 108 -3.57 19.44 15.28
C PRO A 108 -4.71 18.54 15.77
N LYS A 109 -4.97 17.45 15.04
CA LYS A 109 -6.08 16.55 15.36
C LYS A 109 -5.96 15.93 16.76
N ALA A 110 -4.76 15.61 17.23
CA ALA A 110 -4.58 15.04 18.55
C ALA A 110 -4.90 16.04 19.67
N PHE A 111 -4.55 17.32 19.50
CA PHE A 111 -4.92 18.37 20.46
C PHE A 111 -6.43 18.58 20.53
N ALA A 112 -7.10 18.62 19.38
CA ALA A 112 -8.56 18.73 19.33
C ALA A 112 -9.27 17.49 19.90
N ALA A 113 -8.74 16.29 19.64
CA ALA A 113 -9.26 15.06 20.22
C ALA A 113 -9.07 15.03 21.74
N TRP A 114 -7.93 15.49 22.24
CA TRP A 114 -7.63 15.52 23.66
C TRP A 114 -8.51 16.51 24.43
N GLU A 115 -8.81 17.70 23.88
CA GLU A 115 -9.75 18.68 24.49
C GLU A 115 -11.13 18.05 24.83
N GLY A 116 -11.57 17.01 24.11
CA GLY A 116 -12.83 16.32 24.36
C GLY A 116 -12.77 15.17 25.38
N THR A 117 -11.60 14.89 25.98
CA THR A 117 -11.42 13.74 26.89
C THR A 117 -11.55 14.12 28.37
N ALA A 118 -11.90 13.16 29.22
CA ALA A 118 -11.92 13.34 30.68
C ALA A 118 -10.56 13.79 31.24
N ALA A 119 -9.46 13.26 30.66
CA ALA A 119 -8.10 13.63 31.03
C ALA A 119 -7.79 15.13 30.82
N TYR A 120 -8.38 15.75 29.79
CA TYR A 120 -8.24 17.20 29.59
C TYR A 120 -8.98 17.99 30.66
N ASN A 121 -10.19 17.58 31.04
CA ASN A 121 -10.97 18.27 32.06
C ASN A 121 -10.28 18.20 33.43
N GLU A 122 -9.74 17.04 33.80
CA GLU A 122 -8.97 16.85 35.03
C GLU A 122 -7.68 17.69 35.05
N TRP A 123 -6.97 17.73 33.92
CA TRP A 123 -5.79 18.56 33.78
C TRP A 123 -6.15 20.05 33.84
N LYS A 124 -7.20 20.48 33.15
CA LYS A 124 -7.67 21.87 33.09
C LYS A 124 -8.17 22.36 34.46
N ALA A 125 -8.74 21.48 35.28
CA ALA A 125 -9.10 21.80 36.67
C ALA A 125 -7.86 22.15 37.51
N ARG A 126 -6.72 21.50 37.27
CA ARG A 126 -5.43 21.81 37.93
C ARG A 126 -4.70 22.99 37.28
N HIS A 127 -5.01 23.28 36.02
CA HIS A 127 -4.38 24.36 35.24
C HIS A 127 -5.42 25.30 34.59
N PRO A 128 -6.16 26.11 35.39
CA PRO A 128 -7.27 26.92 34.86
C PRO A 128 -6.83 27.96 33.83
N LYS A 129 -5.61 28.48 33.97
CA LYS A 129 -5.06 29.55 33.11
C LYS A 129 -4.48 29.05 31.79
N ASP A 130 -4.11 27.78 31.70
CA ASP A 130 -3.37 27.24 30.56
C ASP A 130 -4.27 26.40 29.64
N LYS A 131 -4.20 26.62 28.33
CA LYS A 131 -5.04 25.90 27.36
C LYS A 131 -4.55 24.46 27.13
N PHE A 132 -3.23 24.23 27.16
CA PHE A 132 -2.61 22.91 26.97
C PHE A 132 -1.35 22.81 27.81
N PRO A 133 -0.87 21.59 28.14
CA PRO A 133 0.39 21.40 28.84
C PRO A 133 1.53 22.04 28.06
N ALA A 134 2.35 22.82 28.76
CA ALA A 134 3.55 23.41 28.17
C ALA A 134 4.56 22.31 27.82
N TYR A 135 5.32 22.50 26.74
CA TYR A 135 6.40 21.60 26.39
C TYR A 135 7.49 21.65 27.47
N PRO A 136 7.88 20.50 28.08
CA PRO A 136 9.00 20.43 29.02
C PRO A 136 10.30 20.40 28.20
N GLY A 137 10.67 21.55 27.63
CA GLY A 137 11.95 21.74 26.95
C GLY A 137 13.10 21.89 27.92
#